data_AF-A0A418N3H5-F1
#
_entry.id   AF-A0A418N3H5-F1
#
_cell.length_a   1.000
_cell.length_b   1.000
_cell.length_c   1.000
_cell.angle_alpha   90.00
_cell.angle_beta   90.00
_cell.angle_gamma   90.00
#
_symmetry.space_group_name_H-M   'P 1'
#
loop_
_entity.id
_entity.type
_entity.pdbx_description
1 polymer ?
#
loop_
_entity_poly.entity_id
_entity_poly.type
_entity_poly.pdbx_seq_one_letter_code
_entity_poly.pdbx_strand_id
1 'polypeptide(L)'
;MGENKKVTKEKAKTSDNQWDFLLEQFQKESDRAAVILVVSIIDENLQTLLKTYLVPTPSSSDSLFDSATSPLSNFSSKIDMAFRIGLISGKFARDLHIVRKIRNSFAHDIYGCNFENGSVISRIRELENSFHNTILEAMEGIERNDDLLEGIRGKFIFMTSMMVWELTDLIENTNELREHVHERFYNPLKKETKTSIK
;
A
#
# COMPACT_ATOMS: atom_id res chain seq x y z
N MET A 1 -16.63 -3.59 31.04
CA MET A 1 -16.59 -4.59 29.94
C MET A 1 -17.78 -4.32 29.02
N GLY A 2 -17.59 -3.54 27.94
CA GLY A 2 -18.72 -3.17 27.08
C GLY A 2 -18.41 -2.52 25.73
N GLU A 3 -17.16 -2.19 25.40
CA GLU A 3 -16.86 -1.37 24.20
C GLU A 3 -16.24 -2.14 23.01
N ASN A 4 -15.81 -3.39 23.18
CA ASN A 4 -15.06 -4.12 22.14
C ASN A 4 -15.89 -4.82 21.04
N LYS A 5 -17.22 -4.73 21.04
CA LYS A 5 -18.08 -5.46 20.07
C LYS A 5 -18.63 -4.61 18.91
N LYS A 6 -18.59 -3.27 19.00
CA LYS A 6 -19.09 -2.38 17.94
C LYS A 6 -18.02 -2.12 16.87
N VAL A 7 -16.77 -1.88 17.27
CA VAL A 7 -15.63 -1.58 16.38
C VAL A 7 -15.36 -2.72 15.38
N THR A 8 -15.55 -3.97 15.78
CA THR A 8 -15.33 -5.15 14.93
C THR A 8 -16.39 -5.34 13.83
N LYS A 9 -17.63 -4.86 14.02
CA LYS A 9 -18.71 -5.03 13.03
C LYS A 9 -18.72 -3.97 11.94
N GLU A 10 -18.24 -2.76 12.23
CA GLU A 10 -18.09 -1.71 11.21
C GLU A 10 -16.86 -1.97 10.32
N LYS A 11 -15.73 -2.44 10.88
CA LYS A 11 -14.52 -2.80 10.11
C LYS A 11 -14.78 -3.87 9.04
N ALA A 12 -15.49 -4.95 9.37
CA ALA A 12 -15.85 -6.00 8.40
C ALA A 12 -16.71 -5.46 7.24
N LYS A 13 -17.61 -4.51 7.54
CA LYS A 13 -18.50 -3.93 6.53
C LYS A 13 -17.78 -3.01 5.54
N THR A 14 -16.73 -2.33 5.99
CA THR A 14 -15.91 -1.45 5.13
C THR A 14 -14.94 -2.25 4.25
N SER A 15 -14.35 -3.33 4.78
CA SER A 15 -13.51 -4.23 3.98
C SER A 15 -14.32 -4.92 2.89
N ASP A 16 -15.52 -5.42 3.20
CA ASP A 16 -16.41 -6.06 2.22
C ASP A 16 -16.75 -5.10 1.07
N ASN A 17 -17.04 -3.83 1.37
CA ASN A 17 -17.30 -2.81 0.34
C ASN A 17 -16.09 -2.51 -0.54
N GLN A 18 -14.88 -2.49 0.02
CA GLN A 18 -13.65 -2.22 -0.74
C GLN A 18 -13.29 -3.42 -1.64
N TRP A 19 -13.49 -4.63 -1.15
CA TRP A 19 -13.32 -5.86 -1.93
C TRP A 19 -14.27 -5.92 -3.12
N ASP A 20 -15.56 -5.71 -2.86
CA ASP A 20 -16.59 -5.76 -3.89
C ASP A 20 -16.38 -4.67 -4.94
N PHE A 21 -16.02 -3.46 -4.51
CA PHE A 21 -15.68 -2.36 -5.42
C PHE A 21 -14.49 -2.73 -6.31
N LEU A 22 -13.39 -3.20 -5.71
CA LEU A 22 -12.19 -3.58 -6.45
C LEU A 22 -12.49 -4.69 -7.46
N LEU A 23 -13.15 -5.77 -7.02
CA LEU A 23 -13.56 -6.87 -7.88
C LEU A 23 -14.43 -6.37 -9.04
N GLU A 24 -15.42 -5.51 -8.78
CA GLU A 24 -16.28 -4.95 -9.82
C GLU A 24 -15.49 -4.12 -10.84
N GLN A 25 -14.57 -3.26 -10.39
CA GLN A 25 -13.71 -2.49 -11.29
C GLN A 25 -12.81 -3.42 -12.12
N PHE A 26 -12.20 -4.44 -11.50
CA PHE A 26 -11.35 -5.39 -12.21
C PHE A 26 -12.10 -6.19 -13.25
N GLN A 27 -13.37 -6.55 -13.04
CA GLN A 27 -14.15 -7.31 -14.03
C GLN A 27 -14.44 -6.53 -15.30
N LYS A 28 -14.57 -5.19 -15.20
CA LYS A 28 -14.88 -4.34 -16.35
C LYS A 28 -13.65 -3.97 -17.17
N GLU A 29 -12.46 -4.16 -16.62
CA GLU A 29 -11.21 -3.68 -17.18
C GLU A 29 -10.42 -4.75 -17.94
N SER A 30 -9.69 -4.30 -18.98
CA SER A 30 -8.67 -5.13 -19.63
C SER A 30 -7.59 -5.56 -18.62
N ASP A 31 -6.87 -6.66 -18.88
CA ASP A 31 -5.77 -7.12 -18.02
C ASP A 31 -4.76 -6.01 -17.71
N ARG A 32 -4.43 -5.21 -18.71
CA ARG A 32 -3.52 -4.08 -18.56
C ARG A 32 -4.09 -3.00 -17.64
N ALA A 33 -5.35 -2.63 -17.86
CA ALA A 33 -6.00 -1.60 -17.06
C ALA A 33 -6.18 -2.08 -15.60
N ALA A 34 -6.56 -3.33 -15.39
CA ALA A 34 -6.60 -3.98 -14.08
C ALA A 34 -5.24 -3.92 -13.36
N VAL A 35 -4.16 -4.35 -14.01
CA VAL A 35 -2.83 -4.32 -13.38
C VAL A 35 -2.39 -2.88 -13.05
N ILE A 36 -2.65 -1.92 -13.94
CA ILE A 36 -2.29 -0.52 -13.67
C ILE A 36 -3.11 0.04 -12.50
N LEU A 37 -4.42 -0.22 -12.49
CA LEU A 37 -5.34 0.27 -11.46
C LEU A 37 -4.91 -0.21 -10.07
N VAL A 38 -4.75 -1.53 -9.88
CA VAL A 38 -4.42 -2.08 -8.55
C VAL A 38 -3.09 -1.58 -8.03
N VAL A 39 -2.10 -1.42 -8.92
CA VAL A 39 -0.78 -0.96 -8.52
C VAL A 39 -0.79 0.53 -8.18
N SER A 40 -1.59 1.35 -8.86
CA SER A 40 -1.80 2.74 -8.45
C SER A 40 -2.40 2.85 -7.05
N ILE A 41 -3.40 2.00 -6.73
CA ILE A 41 -4.03 1.97 -5.40
C ILE A 41 -3.01 1.57 -4.32
N ILE A 42 -2.22 0.53 -4.56
CA ILE A 42 -1.15 0.11 -3.65
C ILE A 42 -0.11 1.23 -3.45
N ASP A 43 0.24 1.93 -4.53
CA ASP A 43 1.22 3.03 -4.50
C ASP A 43 0.73 4.24 -3.70
N GLU A 44 -0.56 4.57 -3.82
CA GLU A 44 -1.24 5.60 -3.04
C GLU A 44 -1.36 5.20 -1.56
N ASN A 45 -1.68 3.94 -1.28
CA ASN A 45 -1.75 3.43 0.09
C ASN A 45 -0.39 3.45 0.78
N LEU A 46 0.70 3.08 0.09
CA LEU A 46 2.05 3.21 0.65
C LEU A 46 2.41 4.66 0.97
N GLN A 47 2.05 5.59 0.08
CA GLN A 47 2.26 7.02 0.33
C GLN A 47 1.48 7.49 1.56
N THR A 48 0.22 7.08 1.66
CA THR A 48 -0.65 7.40 2.79
C THR A 48 -0.08 6.83 4.09
N LEU A 49 0.31 5.55 4.09
CA LEU A 49 0.94 4.89 5.24
C LEU A 49 2.19 5.64 5.71
N LEU A 50 3.06 6.04 4.78
CA LEU A 50 4.26 6.80 5.09
C LEU A 50 3.92 8.19 5.65
N LYS A 51 2.98 8.92 5.04
CA LYS A 51 2.53 10.24 5.55
C LYS A 51 1.90 10.14 6.94
N THR A 52 1.14 9.08 7.21
CA THR A 52 0.54 8.80 8.52
C THR A 52 1.59 8.48 9.58
N TYR A 53 2.68 7.81 9.21
CA TYR A 53 3.73 7.42 10.16
C TYR A 53 4.78 8.50 10.41
N LEU A 54 5.16 9.27 9.42
CA LEU A 54 6.23 10.27 9.56
C LEU A 54 5.78 11.44 10.46
N VAL A 55 6.76 12.22 10.94
CA VAL A 55 6.47 13.44 11.70
C VAL A 55 5.58 14.36 10.85
N PRO A 56 4.41 14.82 11.35
CA PRO A 56 3.49 15.61 10.55
C PRO A 56 4.10 16.91 10.05
N THR A 57 3.81 17.25 8.79
CA THR A 57 4.20 18.54 8.24
C THR A 57 3.11 19.58 8.53
N PRO A 58 3.46 20.83 8.90
CA PRO A 58 2.48 21.89 9.12
C PRO A 58 1.86 22.43 7.80
N SER A 59 2.41 22.03 6.65
CA SER A 59 1.93 22.39 5.32
C SER A 59 1.02 21.30 4.75
N SER A 60 0.10 21.69 3.86
CA SER A 60 -0.67 20.75 3.04
C SER A 60 0.17 20.06 1.96
N SER A 61 1.35 20.61 1.64
CA SER A 61 2.34 20.01 0.75
C SER A 61 3.48 19.35 1.52
N ASP A 62 3.87 18.17 1.07
CA ASP A 62 5.00 17.41 1.60
C ASP A 62 6.06 17.22 0.51
N SER A 63 7.21 17.88 0.71
CA SER A 63 8.36 17.81 -0.19
C SER A 63 8.93 16.41 -0.39
N LEU A 64 8.61 15.45 0.49
CA LEU A 64 9.03 14.06 0.36
C LEU A 64 8.23 13.31 -0.71
N PHE A 65 7.01 13.75 -1.05
CA PHE A 65 6.09 13.00 -1.92
C PHE A 65 5.56 13.80 -3.11
N ASP A 66 5.26 15.09 -2.94
CA ASP A 66 4.32 15.79 -3.83
C ASP A 66 4.96 16.38 -5.12
N SER A 67 6.29 16.29 -5.27
CA SER A 67 6.99 16.66 -6.52
C SER A 67 7.42 15.42 -7.30
N ALA A 68 7.46 15.51 -8.63
CA ALA A 68 8.05 14.47 -9.48
C ALA A 68 9.51 14.15 -9.12
N THR A 69 10.24 15.15 -8.59
CA THR A 69 11.64 15.01 -8.16
C THR A 69 11.78 14.68 -6.67
N SER A 70 10.67 14.47 -5.95
CA SER A 70 10.70 14.14 -4.53
C SER A 70 11.33 12.77 -4.26
N PRO A 71 12.03 12.57 -3.12
CA PRO A 71 12.65 11.28 -2.79
C PRO A 71 11.69 10.08 -2.79
N LEU A 72 10.44 10.28 -2.38
CA LEU A 72 9.40 9.25 -2.29
C LEU A 72 8.33 9.42 -3.39
N SER A 73 8.71 9.99 -4.54
CA SER A 73 7.80 10.19 -5.68
C SER A 73 7.51 8.90 -6.47
N ASN A 74 8.33 7.86 -6.33
CA ASN A 74 8.20 6.63 -7.11
C ASN A 74 7.85 5.43 -6.24
N PHE A 75 7.16 4.47 -6.86
CA PHE A 75 6.66 3.27 -6.17
C PHE A 75 7.76 2.44 -5.50
N SER A 76 8.93 2.29 -6.14
CA SER A 76 10.04 1.56 -5.53
C SER A 76 10.57 2.22 -4.26
N SER A 77 10.78 3.54 -4.26
CA SER A 77 11.33 4.23 -3.09
C SER A 77 10.34 4.25 -1.92
N LYS A 78 9.03 4.28 -2.20
CA LYS A 78 7.99 4.10 -1.17
C LYS A 78 8.01 2.70 -0.54
N ILE A 79 8.11 1.64 -1.35
CA ILE A 79 8.25 0.25 -0.83
C ILE A 79 9.50 0.15 0.05
N ASP A 80 10.64 0.62 -0.47
CA ASP A 80 11.93 0.53 0.22
C ASP A 80 11.89 1.31 1.54
N MET A 81 11.35 2.53 1.53
CA MET A 81 11.24 3.34 2.74
C MET A 81 10.35 2.69 3.79
N ALA A 82 9.15 2.23 3.40
CA ALA A 82 8.22 1.58 4.33
C ALA A 82 8.85 0.35 5.01
N PHE A 83 9.63 -0.43 4.26
CA PHE A 83 10.39 -1.54 4.84
C PHE A 83 11.49 -1.06 5.77
N ARG A 84 12.30 -0.09 5.33
CA ARG A 84 13.50 0.36 6.06
C ARG A 84 13.19 1.04 7.39
N ILE A 85 12.01 1.62 7.55
CA ILE A 85 11.54 2.20 8.80
C ILE A 85 10.64 1.25 9.61
N GLY A 86 10.43 0.02 9.13
CA GLY A 86 9.77 -1.05 9.88
C GLY A 86 8.24 -1.08 9.81
N LEU A 87 7.62 -0.36 8.86
CA LEU A 87 6.16 -0.38 8.67
C LEU A 87 5.66 -1.64 7.98
N ILE A 88 6.49 -2.24 7.12
CA ILE A 88 6.17 -3.48 6.43
C ILE A 88 7.30 -4.50 6.59
N SER A 89 6.95 -5.78 6.54
CA SER A 89 7.94 -6.86 6.59
C SER A 89 8.78 -6.92 5.31
N GLY A 90 10.01 -7.44 5.42
CA GLY A 90 10.85 -7.69 4.25
C GLY A 90 10.23 -8.72 3.28
N LYS A 91 9.33 -9.59 3.76
CA LYS A 91 8.53 -10.45 2.88
C LYS A 91 7.55 -9.61 2.06
N PHE A 92 6.75 -8.78 2.72
CA PHE A 92 5.73 -7.97 2.05
C PHE A 92 6.36 -6.98 1.05
N ALA A 93 7.50 -6.38 1.41
CA ALA A 93 8.27 -5.54 0.49
C ALA A 93 8.75 -6.29 -0.77
N ARG A 94 9.22 -7.54 -0.64
CA ARG A 94 9.56 -8.38 -1.80
C ARG A 94 8.34 -8.64 -2.67
N ASP A 95 7.21 -8.97 -2.06
CA ASP A 95 5.94 -9.24 -2.75
C ASP A 95 5.45 -8.00 -3.53
N LEU A 96 5.52 -6.81 -2.93
CA LEU A 96 5.22 -5.53 -3.59
C LEU A 96 6.16 -5.25 -4.77
N HIS A 97 7.44 -5.62 -4.67
CA HIS A 97 8.35 -5.52 -5.81
C HIS A 97 8.07 -6.53 -6.93
N ILE A 98 7.51 -7.70 -6.63
CA ILE A 98 7.01 -8.63 -7.65
C ILE A 98 5.85 -7.97 -8.41
N VAL A 99 4.89 -7.40 -7.69
CA VAL A 99 3.76 -6.64 -8.26
C VAL A 99 4.24 -5.47 -9.13
N ARG A 100 5.24 -4.70 -8.67
CA ARG A 100 5.90 -3.65 -9.45
C ARG A 100 6.48 -4.18 -10.77
N LYS A 101 7.17 -5.33 -10.74
CA LYS A 101 7.74 -5.96 -11.95
C LYS A 101 6.66 -6.43 -12.92
N ILE A 102 5.53 -6.93 -12.42
CA ILE A 102 4.36 -7.29 -13.24
C ILE A 102 3.84 -6.02 -13.93
N ARG A 103 3.54 -4.95 -13.18
CA ARG A 103 3.09 -3.67 -13.76
C ARG A 103 4.04 -3.13 -14.82
N ASN A 104 5.34 -3.18 -14.59
CA ASN A 104 6.33 -2.72 -15.56
C ASN A 104 6.31 -3.55 -16.85
N SER A 105 5.99 -4.84 -16.78
CA SER A 105 5.82 -5.68 -17.97
C SER A 105 4.61 -5.23 -18.79
N PHE A 106 3.47 -5.02 -18.11
CA PHE A 106 2.24 -4.49 -18.74
C PHE A 106 2.37 -3.04 -19.25
N ALA A 107 3.25 -2.25 -18.67
CA ALA A 107 3.48 -0.86 -19.09
C ALA A 107 4.39 -0.75 -20.33
N HIS A 108 5.41 -1.61 -20.44
CA HIS A 108 6.44 -1.50 -21.47
C HIS A 108 6.18 -2.38 -22.71
N ASP A 109 5.44 -3.48 -22.58
CA ASP A 109 5.04 -4.32 -23.71
C ASP A 109 3.60 -4.01 -24.12
N ILE A 110 3.49 -3.05 -25.03
CA ILE A 110 2.23 -2.46 -25.49
C ILE A 110 1.39 -3.43 -26.33
N TYR A 111 2.00 -4.44 -26.95
CA TYR A 111 1.35 -5.29 -27.96
C TYR A 111 1.16 -6.75 -27.51
N GLY A 112 1.83 -7.22 -26.45
CA GLY A 112 1.85 -8.65 -26.11
C GLY A 112 1.65 -9.02 -24.64
N CYS A 113 1.66 -8.07 -23.69
CA CYS A 113 1.60 -8.43 -22.27
C CYS A 113 0.16 -8.71 -21.78
N ASN A 114 -0.06 -9.96 -21.40
CA ASN A 114 -1.29 -10.53 -20.85
C ASN A 114 -0.94 -11.57 -19.76
N PHE A 115 -1.95 -12.15 -19.12
CA PHE A 115 -1.76 -13.18 -18.09
C PHE A 115 -1.32 -14.57 -18.61
N GLU A 116 -1.15 -14.74 -19.92
CA GLU A 116 -0.62 -15.96 -20.53
C GLU A 116 0.91 -15.91 -20.71
N ASN A 117 1.52 -14.73 -20.52
CA ASN A 117 2.96 -14.58 -20.64
C ASN A 117 3.72 -15.35 -19.56
N GLY A 118 4.65 -16.21 -19.96
CA GLY A 118 5.41 -17.06 -19.04
C GLY A 118 6.13 -16.29 -17.92
N SER A 119 6.64 -15.09 -18.20
CA SER A 119 7.30 -14.24 -17.18
C SER A 119 6.31 -13.64 -16.17
N VAL A 120 5.10 -13.30 -16.60
CA VAL A 120 4.01 -12.82 -15.75
C VAL A 120 3.48 -13.96 -14.88
N ILE A 121 3.20 -15.12 -15.49
CA ILE A 121 2.79 -16.34 -14.81
C ILE A 121 3.79 -16.74 -13.73
N SER A 122 5.09 -16.75 -14.05
CA SER A 122 6.13 -17.12 -13.10
C SER A 122 6.13 -16.21 -11.87
N ARG A 123 5.96 -14.90 -12.07
CA ARG A 123 5.90 -13.92 -10.97
C ARG A 123 4.64 -14.07 -10.13
N ILE A 124 3.51 -14.37 -10.76
CA ILE A 124 2.26 -14.62 -10.03
C ILE A 124 2.35 -15.90 -9.21
N ARG A 125 3.00 -16.95 -9.71
CA ARG A 125 3.26 -18.18 -8.94
C ARG A 125 4.25 -17.96 -7.80
N GLU A 126 5.28 -17.14 -8.02
CA GLU A 126 6.20 -16.72 -6.95
C GLU A 126 5.43 -16.01 -5.83
N LEU A 127 4.51 -15.12 -6.21
CA LEU A 127 3.63 -14.44 -5.29
C LEU A 127 2.71 -15.43 -4.56
N GLU A 128 2.04 -16.32 -5.28
CA GLU A 128 1.15 -17.35 -4.71
C GLU A 128 1.86 -18.20 -3.66
N ASN A 129 3.10 -18.63 -3.93
CA ASN A 129 3.90 -19.38 -2.97
C ASN A 129 4.23 -18.58 -1.71
N SER A 130 4.44 -17.27 -1.85
CA SER A 130 4.66 -16.36 -0.71
C SER A 130 3.42 -16.25 0.18
N PHE A 131 2.23 -16.43 -0.39
CA PHE A 131 0.96 -16.35 0.33
C PHE A 131 0.44 -17.70 0.88
N HIS A 132 1.00 -18.83 0.43
CA HIS A 132 0.47 -20.19 0.67
C HIS A 132 0.37 -20.59 2.15
N ASN A 133 1.07 -19.90 3.07
CA ASN A 133 0.96 -20.14 4.51
C ASN A 133 -0.15 -19.32 5.21
N THR A 134 -0.83 -18.41 4.50
CA THR A 134 -1.84 -17.49 5.08
C THR A 134 -3.17 -17.58 4.34
N ILE A 135 -3.15 -17.91 3.05
CA ILE A 135 -4.33 -18.06 2.19
C ILE A 135 -5.30 -19.12 2.70
N LEU A 136 -4.81 -20.31 3.11
CA LEU A 136 -5.69 -21.40 3.52
C LEU A 136 -6.45 -21.08 4.82
N GLU A 137 -5.82 -20.39 5.76
CA GLU A 137 -6.43 -20.02 7.04
C GLU A 137 -7.37 -18.81 6.92
N ALA A 138 -7.01 -17.81 6.12
CA ALA A 138 -7.83 -16.62 5.92
C ALA A 138 -9.08 -16.87 5.05
N MET A 139 -9.11 -17.97 4.29
CA MET A 139 -10.17 -18.28 3.32
C MET A 139 -11.20 -19.32 3.81
N GLU A 140 -11.12 -19.80 5.05
CA GLU A 140 -12.04 -20.81 5.60
C GLU A 140 -13.51 -20.34 5.80
N GLY A 141 -13.86 -19.11 5.41
CA GLY A 141 -15.22 -18.56 5.61
C GLY A 141 -15.78 -17.69 4.48
N ILE A 142 -15.10 -17.57 3.34
CA ILE A 142 -15.56 -16.75 2.21
C ILE A 142 -16.25 -17.67 1.19
N GLU A 143 -17.57 -17.56 1.03
CA GLU A 143 -18.30 -18.22 -0.06
C GLU A 143 -17.76 -17.70 -1.40
N ARG A 144 -17.09 -18.58 -2.14
CA ARG A 144 -16.59 -18.28 -3.48
C ARG A 144 -17.65 -18.64 -4.49
N ASN A 145 -18.23 -17.65 -5.13
CA ASN A 145 -18.94 -17.87 -6.38
C ASN A 145 -17.86 -18.11 -7.44
N ASP A 146 -17.65 -19.38 -7.78
CA ASP A 146 -16.34 -19.98 -8.07
C ASP A 146 -15.70 -19.65 -9.44
N ASP A 147 -16.22 -18.70 -10.23
CA ASP A 147 -15.63 -18.36 -11.54
C ASP A 147 -14.62 -17.19 -11.50
N LEU A 148 -14.74 -16.28 -10.52
CA LEU A 148 -14.00 -14.99 -10.49
C LEU A 148 -12.52 -15.12 -10.10
N LEU A 149 -12.19 -16.20 -9.39
CA LEU A 149 -10.86 -16.47 -8.85
C LEU A 149 -10.09 -17.53 -9.66
N GLU A 150 -10.70 -18.06 -10.72
CA GLU A 150 -10.05 -19.05 -11.57
C GLU A 150 -8.93 -18.43 -12.41
N GLY A 151 -7.91 -19.25 -12.66
CA GLY A 151 -6.78 -18.89 -13.50
C GLY A 151 -5.80 -17.87 -12.91
N ILE A 152 -4.83 -17.47 -13.72
CA ILE A 152 -3.71 -16.61 -13.30
C ILE A 152 -4.18 -15.19 -12.98
N ARG A 153 -5.18 -14.70 -13.72
CA ARG A 153 -5.79 -13.37 -13.52
C ARG A 153 -6.51 -13.28 -12.17
N GLY A 154 -7.39 -14.24 -11.86
CA GLY A 154 -8.13 -14.28 -10.60
C GLY A 154 -7.19 -14.33 -9.39
N LYS A 155 -6.15 -15.17 -9.46
CA LYS A 155 -5.09 -15.24 -8.43
C LYS A 155 -4.37 -13.91 -8.22
N PHE A 156 -3.99 -13.23 -9.31
CA PHE A 156 -3.34 -11.93 -9.21
C PHE A 156 -4.25 -10.91 -8.51
N ILE A 157 -5.51 -10.79 -8.97
CA ILE A 157 -6.50 -9.89 -8.39
C ILE A 157 -6.61 -10.17 -6.89
N PHE A 158 -6.88 -11.42 -6.51
CA PHE A 158 -7.02 -11.82 -5.11
C PHE A 158 -5.82 -11.45 -4.25
N MET A 159 -4.61 -11.78 -4.68
CA MET A 159 -3.41 -11.48 -3.89
C MET A 159 -3.19 -9.98 -3.76
N THR A 160 -3.31 -9.22 -4.87
CA THR A 160 -3.15 -7.76 -4.82
C THR A 160 -4.23 -7.08 -4.02
N SER A 161 -5.44 -7.62 -4.07
CA SER A 161 -6.52 -7.30 -3.17
C SER A 161 -6.02 -7.46 -1.74
N MET A 162 -5.62 -8.65 -1.29
CA MET A 162 -5.12 -8.89 0.08
C MET A 162 -4.04 -7.89 0.52
N MET A 163 -3.16 -7.46 -0.40
CA MET A 163 -2.17 -6.42 -0.12
C MET A 163 -2.78 -5.04 0.14
N VAL A 164 -3.81 -4.65 -0.62
CA VAL A 164 -4.53 -3.39 -0.42
C VAL A 164 -5.15 -3.37 0.97
N TRP A 165 -5.80 -4.46 1.38
CA TRP A 165 -6.39 -4.57 2.72
C TRP A 165 -5.34 -4.50 3.82
N GLU A 166 -4.22 -5.23 3.67
CA GLU A 166 -3.10 -5.16 4.63
C GLU A 166 -2.58 -3.72 4.79
N LEU A 167 -2.40 -3.00 3.69
CA LEU A 167 -1.96 -1.60 3.74
C LEU A 167 -3.01 -0.70 4.38
N THR A 168 -4.30 -0.90 4.09
CA THR A 168 -5.39 -0.15 4.73
C THR A 168 -5.42 -0.39 6.24
N ASP A 169 -5.30 -1.63 6.69
CA ASP A 169 -5.24 -1.97 8.12
C ASP A 169 -4.02 -1.34 8.79
N LEU A 170 -2.85 -1.39 8.13
CA LEU A 170 -1.65 -0.69 8.62
C LEU A 170 -1.88 0.82 8.73
N ILE A 171 -2.52 1.46 7.76
CA ILE A 171 -2.83 2.91 7.82
C ILE A 171 -3.73 3.22 9.02
N GLU A 172 -4.76 2.41 9.26
CA GLU A 172 -5.70 2.61 10.38
C GLU A 172 -5.05 2.42 11.76
N ASN A 173 -4.09 1.49 11.86
CA ASN A 173 -3.50 1.08 13.13
C ASN A 173 -2.13 1.73 13.40
N THR A 174 -1.59 2.49 12.46
CA THR A 174 -0.30 3.19 12.60
C THR A 174 -0.48 4.55 13.28
N ASN A 175 0.47 4.90 14.16
CA ASN A 175 0.55 6.21 14.79
C ASN A 175 1.76 6.98 14.26
N GLU A 176 1.64 8.30 14.21
CA GLU A 176 2.71 9.20 13.79
C GLU A 176 3.94 9.17 14.73
N LEU A 177 5.11 9.41 14.14
CA LEU A 177 6.34 9.67 14.86
C LEU A 177 6.28 11.06 15.52
N ARG A 178 6.89 11.16 16.69
CA ARG A 178 7.04 12.43 17.39
C ARG A 178 8.31 13.13 16.96
N GLU A 179 8.23 14.45 16.82
CA GLU A 179 9.39 15.30 16.62
C GLU A 179 10.40 15.11 17.77
N HIS A 180 11.68 15.09 17.44
CA HIS A 180 12.74 15.00 18.43
C HIS A 180 12.77 16.29 19.29
N VAL A 181 13.20 16.17 20.54
CA VAL A 181 13.39 17.33 21.42
C VAL A 181 14.45 18.29 20.87
N HIS A 182 14.40 19.57 21.26
CA HIS A 182 15.40 20.53 20.82
C HIS A 182 16.83 20.14 21.20
N GLU A 183 17.78 20.43 20.30
CA GLU A 183 19.19 20.18 20.51
C GLU A 183 19.75 21.03 21.67
N ARG A 184 20.84 20.54 22.27
CA ARG A 184 21.46 21.11 23.48
C ARG A 184 21.70 22.62 23.46
N PHE A 185 21.91 23.21 22.28
CA PHE A 185 22.24 24.63 22.11
C PHE A 185 21.09 25.46 21.52
N TYR A 186 19.91 24.87 21.33
CA TYR A 186 18.72 25.58 20.86
C TYR A 186 17.88 26.07 22.05
N ASN A 187 17.57 27.37 22.05
CA ASN A 187 16.67 27.99 23.02
C ASN A 187 15.53 28.67 22.27
N PRO A 188 14.29 28.12 22.30
CA PRO A 188 13.15 28.70 21.57
C PRO A 188 12.78 30.12 22.04
N LEU A 189 13.16 30.51 23.26
CA LEU A 189 12.78 31.78 23.89
C LEU A 189 13.70 32.97 23.52
N LYS A 190 14.77 32.77 22.75
CA LYS A 190 15.76 33.82 22.46
C LYS A 190 15.41 34.75 21.28
N LYS A 191 14.22 34.62 20.67
CA LYS A 191 13.85 35.35 19.44
C LYS A 191 13.26 36.75 19.61
N GLU A 192 13.05 37.26 20.83
CA GLU A 192 12.52 38.63 21.05
C GLU A 192 13.35 39.46 22.03
N THR A 193 14.54 39.87 21.61
CA THR A 193 15.17 41.08 22.14
C THR A 193 15.87 41.80 20.99
N LYS A 194 15.10 42.21 19.99
CA LYS A 194 15.54 43.31 19.12
C LYS A 194 15.46 44.59 19.94
N THR A 195 16.58 44.89 20.59
CA THR A 195 17.21 46.21 20.71
C THR A 195 16.30 47.40 20.39
N SER A 196 15.41 47.77 21.32
CA SER A 196 15.04 49.16 21.50
C SER A 196 16.20 49.85 22.22
N ILE A 197 17.16 50.36 21.46
CA ILE A 197 18.13 51.34 21.98
C ILE A 197 18.07 52.58 21.09
N LYS A 198 17.34 53.56 21.64
CA LYS A 198 17.44 55.02 21.54
C LYS A 198 17.40 55.67 20.16
#